data_AF-A0A6A6EEM5-F1
#
_entry.id   AF-A0A6A6EEM5-F1
#
_cell.length_a   1.000
_cell.length_b   1.000
_cell.length_c   1.000
_cell.angle_alpha   90.00
_cell.angle_beta   90.00
_cell.angle_gamma   90.00
#
_symmetry.space_group_name_H-M   'P 1'
#
loop_
_entity.id
_entity.type
_entity.pdbx_description
1 polymer ?
#
loop_
_entity_poly.entity_id
_entity_poly.type
_entity_poly.pdbx_seq_one_letter_code
_entity_poly.pdbx_strand_id
1 'polypeptide(L)'
;MSFGVVDLASLHPHSNIATYYGCLASDGRVISLCFKRYLESLLDKINPDHLNKSTFILSEDRTAARKKAARYLPGIENGIRHLHAHGRNHNHVFYNVYDLVVVFI
;
A
#
# COMPACT_ATOMS: atom_id res chain seq x y z
N MET A 1 27.60 7.51 -5.39
CA MET A 1 26.31 6.92 -4.99
C MET A 1 26.56 6.07 -3.75
N SER A 2 26.21 6.54 -2.56
CA SER A 2 26.20 5.70 -1.37
C SER A 2 24.85 5.00 -1.26
N PHE A 3 24.84 3.69 -1.47
CA PHE A 3 23.70 2.84 -1.08
C PHE A 3 23.92 2.48 0.38
N GLY A 4 23.09 2.99 1.28
CA GLY A 4 23.40 2.87 2.69
C GLY A 4 22.27 3.25 3.62
N VAL A 5 21.14 2.54 3.55
CA VAL A 5 20.33 2.19 4.71
C VAL A 5 19.72 0.81 4.42
N VAL A 6 20.16 -0.23 5.13
CA VAL A 6 19.44 -1.51 5.16
C VAL A 6 18.16 -1.25 5.94
N ASP A 7 17.07 -0.97 5.24
CA ASP A 7 15.75 -0.89 5.87
C ASP A 7 15.28 -2.31 6.17
N LEU A 8 14.76 -2.53 7.38
CA LEU A 8 14.16 -3.78 7.83
C LEU A 8 13.08 -4.32 6.86
N ALA A 9 12.54 -3.48 5.97
CA ALA A 9 11.59 -3.91 4.92
C ALA A 9 12.25 -4.81 3.88
N SER A 10 13.53 -4.60 3.61
CA SER A 10 14.35 -5.48 2.77
C SER A 10 14.72 -6.80 3.45
N LEU A 11 14.69 -6.85 4.79
CA LEU A 11 15.05 -8.04 5.57
C LEU A 11 13.92 -9.07 5.65
N HIS A 12 12.67 -8.64 5.52
CA HIS A 12 11.50 -9.52 5.61
C HIS A 12 10.50 -9.22 4.49
N PRO A 13 10.82 -9.57 3.23
CA PRO A 13 9.91 -9.37 2.11
C PRO A 13 8.63 -10.18 2.31
N HIS A 14 7.49 -9.58 1.97
CA HIS A 14 6.19 -10.24 2.02
C HIS A 14 5.41 -9.94 0.75
N SER A 15 4.68 -10.94 0.22
CA SER A 15 3.97 -10.82 -1.06
C SER A 15 2.84 -9.78 -1.05
N ASN A 16 2.31 -9.43 0.12
CA ASN A 16 1.33 -8.36 0.28
C ASN A 16 1.94 -7.02 0.73
N ILE A 17 3.26 -6.87 0.69
CA ILE A 17 3.96 -5.62 1.02
C ILE A 17 4.73 -5.14 -0.20
N ALA A 18 4.67 -3.84 -0.49
CA ALA A 18 5.42 -3.25 -1.58
C ALA A 18 6.93 -3.58 -1.45
N THR A 19 7.53 -4.09 -2.53
CA THR A 19 8.96 -4.43 -2.52
C THR A 19 9.79 -3.16 -2.48
N TYR A 20 10.54 -2.98 -1.41
CA TYR A 20 11.46 -1.86 -1.23
C TYR A 20 12.85 -2.23 -1.75
N TYR A 21 13.43 -1.37 -2.57
CA TYR A 21 14.77 -1.55 -3.13
C TYR A 21 15.85 -0.73 -2.42
N GLY A 22 15.46 0.26 -1.62
CA GLY A 22 16.40 1.15 -0.93
C GLY A 22 15.99 2.61 -1.05
N CYS A 23 16.86 3.50 -0.58
CA CYS A 23 16.67 4.93 -0.68
C CYS A 23 17.83 5.59 -1.41
N LEU A 24 17.55 6.73 -2.03
CA LEU A 24 18.57 7.65 -2.50
C LEU A 24 18.83 8.67 -1.40
N ALA A 25 20.09 8.84 -1.00
CA ALA A 25 20.50 9.83 -0.01
C ALA A 25 21.53 10.81 -0.59
N SER A 26 21.41 12.08 -0.22
CA SER A 26 22.39 13.14 -0.48
C SER A 26 22.65 13.87 0.83
N ASP A 27 23.92 14.15 1.13
CA ASP A 27 24.33 14.93 2.31
C ASP A 27 23.77 14.37 3.63
N GLY A 28 23.75 13.04 3.75
CA GLY A 28 23.22 12.34 4.93
C GLY A 28 21.70 12.39 5.07
N ARG A 29 20.97 12.94 4.09
CA ARG A 29 19.51 13.02 4.07
C ARG A 29 18.93 12.10 3.00
N VAL A 30 17.89 11.36 3.34
CA VAL A 30 17.11 10.61 2.36
C VAL A 30 16.34 11.59 1.49
N ILE A 31 16.59 11.57 0.18
CA ILE A 31 15.91 12.41 -0.80
C ILE A 31 14.85 11.64 -1.59
N SER A 32 14.92 10.31 -1.64
CA SER A 32 13.92 9.48 -2.30
C SER A 32 13.91 8.05 -1.76
N LEU A 33 12.75 7.40 -1.87
CA LEU A 33 12.58 5.97 -1.62
C LEU A 33 12.35 5.26 -2.95
N CYS A 34 12.97 4.09 -3.12
CA CYS A 34 12.88 3.27 -4.32
C CYS A 34 12.07 2.01 -4.02
N PHE A 35 10.99 1.80 -4.77
CA PHE A 35 10.15 0.62 -4.68
C PHE A 35 9.97 -0.02 -6.06
N LYS A 36 9.53 -1.29 -6.08
CA LYS A 36 9.02 -1.91 -7.30
C LYS A 36 7.88 -1.08 -7.86
N ARG A 37 7.93 -0.80 -9.16
CA ARG A 37 6.83 -0.16 -9.88
C ARG A 37 5.69 -1.15 -10.05
N TYR A 38 4.52 -0.80 -9.52
CA TYR A 38 3.26 -1.50 -9.76
C TYR A 38 2.44 -0.69 -10.75
N LEU A 39 1.80 -1.37 -11.71
CA LEU A 39 1.06 -0.72 -12.80
C LEU A 39 -0.30 -0.18 -12.35
N GLU A 40 -0.87 -0.77 -11.29
CA GLU A 40 -2.20 -0.44 -10.78
C GLU A 40 -2.20 -0.51 -9.26
N SER A 41 -2.89 0.43 -8.62
CA SER A 41 -3.21 0.43 -7.20
C SER A 41 -4.52 -0.33 -6.93
N LEU A 42 -4.80 -0.62 -5.64
CA LEU A 42 -6.12 -1.14 -5.27
C LEU A 42 -7.24 -0.14 -5.63
N LEU A 43 -6.98 1.17 -5.50
CA LEU A 43 -7.94 2.21 -5.84
C LEU A 43 -8.32 2.15 -7.32
N ASP A 44 -7.35 2.03 -8.22
CA ASP A 44 -7.58 1.91 -9.68
C ASP A 44 -8.45 0.68 -9.99
N LYS A 45 -8.25 -0.41 -9.24
CA LYS A 45 -9.05 -1.63 -9.39
C LYS A 45 -10.48 -1.49 -8.88
N ILE A 46 -10.73 -0.76 -7.80
CA ILE A 46 -12.06 -0.68 -7.15
C ILE A 46 -12.87 0.54 -7.58
N ASN A 47 -12.21 1.60 -8.04
CA ASN A 47 -12.78 2.89 -8.41
C ASN A 47 -12.04 3.44 -9.65
N PRO A 48 -12.16 2.78 -10.82
CA PRO A 48 -11.42 3.14 -12.03
C PRO A 48 -11.76 4.54 -12.56
N ASP A 49 -12.98 5.03 -12.30
CA ASP A 49 -13.40 6.38 -12.69
C ASP A 49 -12.94 7.45 -11.70
N HIS A 50 -12.16 7.07 -10.68
CA HIS A 50 -11.65 7.95 -9.63
C HIS A 50 -12.74 8.83 -9.00
N LEU A 51 -13.93 8.26 -8.81
CA LEU A 51 -15.06 8.96 -8.22
C LEU A 51 -14.70 9.44 -6.82
N ASN A 52 -15.06 10.67 -6.49
CA ASN A 52 -14.97 11.16 -5.13
C ASN A 52 -15.87 10.34 -4.19
N LYS A 53 -15.63 10.45 -2.87
CA LYS A 53 -16.29 9.61 -1.87
C LYS A 53 -17.82 9.66 -1.92
N SER A 54 -18.42 10.84 -2.05
CA SER A 54 -19.88 10.98 -2.09
C SER A 54 -20.45 10.33 -3.35
N THR A 55 -19.85 10.61 -4.51
CA THR A 55 -20.28 10.07 -5.81
C THR A 55 -20.14 8.54 -5.84
N PHE A 56 -19.04 8.01 -5.32
CA PHE A 56 -18.84 6.56 -5.24
C PHE A 56 -19.84 5.87 -4.30
N ILE A 57 -20.19 6.49 -3.17
CA ILE A 57 -21.17 5.90 -2.23
C ILE A 57 -22.57 5.82 -2.83
N LEU A 58 -22.90 6.76 -3.72
CA LEU A 58 -24.17 6.83 -4.42
C LEU A 58 -24.17 6.09 -5.75
N SER A 59 -23.02 5.59 -6.22
CA SER A 59 -22.94 4.88 -7.48
C SER A 59 -23.62 3.52 -7.41
N GLU A 60 -24.24 3.11 -8.51
CA GLU A 60 -24.87 1.79 -8.65
C GLU A 60 -23.82 0.66 -8.55
N ASP A 61 -22.58 0.94 -8.97
CA ASP A 61 -21.45 0.01 -8.94
C ASP A 61 -20.88 -0.26 -7.56
N ARG A 62 -21.26 0.51 -6.53
CA ARG A 62 -20.71 0.39 -5.17
C ARG A 62 -20.75 -1.03 -4.62
N THR A 63 -21.84 -1.76 -4.86
CA THR A 63 -22.00 -3.14 -4.36
C THR A 63 -21.01 -4.09 -5.04
N ALA A 64 -20.85 -3.96 -6.35
CA ALA A 64 -19.86 -4.73 -7.12
C ALA A 64 -18.44 -4.38 -6.68
N ALA A 65 -18.15 -3.09 -6.50
CA ALA A 65 -16.85 -2.62 -6.03
C ALA A 65 -16.51 -3.13 -4.63
N ARG A 66 -17.47 -3.16 -3.70
CA ARG A 66 -17.29 -3.77 -2.37
C ARG A 66 -17.01 -5.27 -2.44
N LYS A 67 -17.75 -6.00 -3.28
CA LYS A 67 -17.51 -7.44 -3.50
C LYS A 67 -16.12 -7.69 -4.11
N LYS A 68 -15.66 -6.80 -4.99
CA LYS A 68 -14.30 -6.84 -5.57
C LYS A 68 -13.25 -6.53 -4.50
N ALA A 69 -13.44 -5.48 -3.70
CA ALA A 69 -12.54 -5.10 -2.60
C ALA A 69 -12.38 -6.21 -1.56
N ALA A 70 -13.46 -6.93 -1.24
CA ALA A 70 -13.43 -8.05 -0.28
C ALA A 70 -12.42 -9.15 -0.65
N ARG A 71 -12.11 -9.33 -1.94
CA ARG A 71 -11.10 -10.31 -2.40
C ARG A 71 -9.68 -9.97 -1.96
N TYR A 72 -9.40 -8.71 -1.70
CA TYR A 72 -8.07 -8.22 -1.32
C TYR A 72 -7.88 -8.11 0.20
N LEU A 73 -8.97 -8.12 0.98
CA LEU A 73 -8.93 -8.00 2.44
C LEU A 73 -8.02 -9.04 3.11
N PRO A 74 -8.03 -10.34 2.74
CA PRO A 74 -7.12 -11.30 3.35
C PRO A 74 -5.64 -10.98 3.11
N GLY A 75 -5.29 -10.48 1.92
CA GLY A 75 -3.92 -10.07 1.60
C GLY A 75 -3.48 -8.83 2.39
N ILE A 76 -4.38 -7.83 2.50
CA ILE A 76 -4.16 -6.63 3.30
C ILE A 76 -3.95 -7.02 4.77
N GLU A 77 -4.85 -7.83 5.33
CA GLU A 77 -4.74 -8.32 6.71
C GLU A 77 -3.42 -9.06 6.95
N ASN A 78 -3.04 -9.95 6.03
CA ASN A 78 -1.81 -10.72 6.17
C ASN A 78 -0.57 -9.82 6.17
N GLY A 79 -0.48 -8.87 5.24
CA GLY A 79 0.67 -7.96 5.24
C GLY A 79 0.67 -7.00 6.44
N ILE A 80 -0.48 -6.55 6.96
CA ILE A 80 -0.55 -5.78 8.22
C ILE A 80 -0.01 -6.62 9.38
N ARG A 81 -0.46 -7.88 9.50
CA ARG A 81 0.04 -8.80 10.52
C ARG A 81 1.55 -9.02 10.40
N HIS A 82 2.06 -9.16 9.19
CA HIS A 82 3.49 -9.27 8.94
C HIS A 82 4.24 -8.01 9.41
N LEU A 83 3.74 -6.81 9.13
CA LEU A 83 4.34 -5.57 9.65
C LEU A 83 4.37 -5.56 11.18
N HIS A 84 3.25 -5.87 11.83
CA HIS A 84 3.13 -5.89 13.29
C HIS A 84 4.09 -6.92 13.92
N ALA A 85 4.21 -8.11 13.32
CA ALA A 85 5.11 -9.16 13.80
C ALA A 85 6.59 -8.74 13.77
N HIS A 86 6.95 -7.80 12.90
CA HIS A 86 8.32 -7.26 12.79
C HIS A 86 8.45 -5.90 13.48
N GLY A 87 7.60 -5.60 14.47
CA GLY A 87 7.69 -4.39 15.30
C GLY A 87 7.34 -3.10 14.57
N ARG A 88 6.66 -3.18 13.42
CA ARG A 88 6.26 -2.01 12.64
C ARG A 88 4.77 -1.73 12.78
N ASN A 89 4.45 -0.50 13.12
CA ASN A 89 3.08 0.00 13.05
C ASN A 89 2.88 0.64 11.67
N HIS A 90 1.84 0.21 10.97
CA HIS A 90 1.38 0.93 9.79
C HIS A 90 0.68 2.21 10.28
N ASN A 91 1.45 3.29 10.48
CA ASN A 91 0.97 4.51 11.16
C ASN A 91 -0.07 5.33 10.34
N HIS A 92 -0.69 4.72 9.32
CA HIS A 92 -1.80 5.24 8.52
C HIS A 92 -2.74 4.11 8.04
N VAL A 93 -3.23 3.25 8.95
CA VAL A 93 -4.38 2.37 8.64
C VAL A 93 -5.65 3.20 8.77
N PHE A 94 -6.10 3.82 7.68
CA PHE A 94 -7.36 4.57 7.68
C PHE A 94 -8.58 3.64 7.73
N TYR A 95 -9.56 4.02 8.54
CA TYR A 95 -10.79 3.31 8.86
C TYR A 95 -11.81 3.17 7.71
N ASN A 96 -11.41 3.34 6.45
CA ASN A 96 -12.33 3.21 5.32
C ASN A 96 -11.62 2.68 4.08
N VAL A 97 -12.35 1.85 3.32
CA VAL A 97 -11.95 1.19 2.05
C VAL A 97 -11.54 2.16 0.92
N TYR A 98 -11.47 3.47 1.21
CA TYR A 98 -11.23 4.56 0.27
C TYR A 98 -9.85 5.21 0.40
N ASP A 99 -9.11 4.93 1.48
CA ASP A 99 -7.79 5.54 1.73
C ASP A 99 -6.69 4.47 1.84
N LEU A 100 -6.73 3.47 0.94
CA LEU A 100 -5.67 2.47 0.84
C LEU A 100 -4.53 3.01 -0.04
N VAL A 101 -3.76 3.94 0.49
CA VAL A 101 -2.55 4.42 -0.19
C VAL A 101 -1.32 4.11 0.66
N VAL A 102 -0.43 3.38 -0.02
CA VAL A 102 0.88 2.86 0.36
C VAL A 102 0.82 1.66 1.32
N VAL A 103 1.06 0.46 0.78
CA VAL A 103 1.74 -0.71 1.39
C VAL A 103 1.09 -2.06 0.99
N PHE A 104 -0.08 -2.11 0.34
CA PHE A 104 -0.67 -3.39 -0.09
C PHE A 104 -0.89 -3.44 -1.61
N ILE A 105 -0.37 -4.51 -2.23
CA ILE A 105 -0.43 -4.83 -3.67
C ILE A 105 -1.68 -5.63 -4.02
#